data_AF-A0AAJ2TD69-F1
#
_entry.id   AF-A0AAJ2TD69-F1
#
_cell.length_a   1.000
_cell.length_b   1.000
_cell.length_c   1.000
_cell.angle_alpha   90.00
_cell.angle_beta   90.00
_cell.angle_gamma   90.00
#
_symmetry.space_group_name_H-M   'P 1'
#
loop_
_entity.id
_entity.type
_entity.pdbx_description
1 polymer ?
#
loop_
_entity_poly.entity_id
_entity_poly.type
_entity_poly.pdbx_seq_one_letter_code
_entity_poly.pdbx_strand_id
1 'polypeptide(L)' 'MFRIDDTVRIKKSGVMGTIIDINCASGTATYVVDTDSGEDDEDTFGSMSAVFCCAEEELEKV' A
#
# COMPACT_ATOMS: atom_id res chain seq x y z
N MET A 1 -13.13 -5.23 2.20
CA MET A 1 -12.88 -4.92 0.77
C MET A 1 -12.57 -3.46 0.58
N PHE A 2 -11.33 -3.20 0.17
CA PHE A 2 -10.82 -1.85 -0.13
C PHE A 2 -11.03 -1.50 -1.60
N ARG A 3 -10.78 -0.24 -1.95
CA ARG A 3 -10.89 0.28 -3.32
C ARG A 3 -9.57 0.90 -3.76
N ILE A 4 -9.38 1.03 -5.07
CA ILE A 4 -8.33 1.88 -5.62
C ILE A 4 -8.54 3.30 -5.08
N ASP A 5 -7.43 3.99 -4.78
CA ASP A 5 -7.34 5.28 -4.10
C ASP A 5 -7.73 5.26 -2.60
N ASP A 6 -8.08 4.11 -2.01
CA ASP A 6 -8.19 4.04 -0.55
C ASP A 6 -6.80 4.18 0.09
N THR A 7 -6.67 5.12 1.03
CA THR A 7 -5.52 5.18 1.95
C THR A 7 -5.64 4.06 2.99
N VAL A 8 -4.59 3.28 3.12
CA VAL A 8 -4.51 2.13 4.02
C VAL A 8 -3.20 2.14 4.80
N ARG A 9 -3.23 1.50 5.97
CA ARG A 9 -2.03 1.18 6.74
C ARG A 9 -1.73 -0.31 6.63
N ILE A 10 -0.49 -0.64 6.30
CA ILE A 10 0.01 -2.01 6.31
C ILE A 10 0.29 -2.39 7.78
N LYS A 11 -0.48 -3.31 8.36
CA LYS A 11 -0.44 -3.63 9.81
C LYS A 11 0.93 -4.10 10.29
N LYS A 12 1.63 -4.88 9.46
CA LYS A 12 2.92 -5.50 9.82
C LYS A 12 4.07 -4.49 9.93
N SER A 13 4.06 -3.46 9.11
CA SER A 13 5.10 -2.43 9.07
C SER A 13 4.67 -1.11 9.70
N GLY A 14 3.36 -0.87 9.84
CA GLY A 14 2.80 0.41 10.28
C GLY A 14 2.82 1.51 9.20
N VAL A 15 3.37 1.21 8.02
CA VAL A 15 3.52 2.14 6.90
C VAL A 15 2.15 2.44 6.28
N MET A 16 1.92 3.71 5.94
CA MET A 16 0.74 4.14 5.22
C MET A 16 1.02 4.20 3.72
N GLY A 17 -0.01 3.96 2.93
CA GLY A 17 0.06 4.08 1.48
C GLY A 17 -1.33 4.08 0.85
N THR A 18 -1.36 4.17 -0.46
CA THR A 18 -2.59 4.24 -1.26
C THR A 18 -2.70 2.99 -2.12
N ILE A 19 -3.88 2.40 -2.19
CA ILE A 19 -4.11 1.26 -3.09
C ILE A 19 -4.13 1.74 -4.54
N ILE A 20 -3.21 1.23 -5.34
CA ILE A 20 -3.07 1.54 -6.76
C ILE A 20 -3.59 0.43 -7.68
N ASP A 21 -3.69 -0.80 -7.17
CA ASP A 21 -4.24 -1.94 -7.92
C ASP A 21 -4.84 -3.00 -6.99
N ILE A 22 -5.79 -3.79 -7.51
CA ILE A 22 -6.48 -4.85 -6.79
C ILE A 22 -6.60 -6.07 -7.71
N ASN A 23 -5.92 -7.15 -7.34
CA ASN A 23 -5.98 -8.41 -8.06
C ASN A 23 -6.82 -9.43 -7.27
N CYS A 24 -7.89 -9.93 -7.88
CA CYS A 24 -8.75 -10.98 -7.32
C CYS A 24 -8.57 -12.29 -8.09
N ALA A 25 -7.38 -12.88 -8.01
CA ALA A 25 -7.11 -14.19 -8.60
C ALA A 25 -7.46 -15.31 -7.60
N SER A 26 -8.21 -16.31 -8.05
CA SER A 26 -8.50 -17.55 -7.28
C SER A 26 -9.16 -17.36 -5.90
N GLY A 27 -9.97 -16.32 -5.73
CA GLY A 27 -10.78 -16.13 -4.51
C GLY A 27 -10.08 -15.43 -3.35
N THR A 28 -8.81 -15.05 -3.51
CA THR A 28 -8.09 -14.18 -2.58
C THR A 28 -7.84 -12.84 -3.23
N ALA A 29 -8.27 -11.75 -2.59
CA ALA A 29 -7.98 -10.39 -3.04
C ALA A 29 -6.59 -9.97 -2.54
N THR A 30 -5.71 -9.64 -3.47
CA THR A 30 -4.40 -9.03 -3.24
C THR A 30 -4.45 -7.57 -3.64
N TYR A 31 -3.93 -6.70 -2.77
CA TYR A 31 -3.94 -5.26 -2.92
C TYR A 31 -2.51 -4.77 -3.13
N VAL A 32 -2.33 -3.91 -4.10
CA VAL A 32 -1.05 -3.26 -4.39
C VAL A 32 -1.10 -1.88 -3.75
N VAL A 33 -0.27 -1.65 -2.75
CA VAL A 33 -0.18 -0.41 -1.98
C VAL A 33 1.09 0.32 -2.36
N ASP A 34 0.93 1.53 -2.87
CA ASP A 34 2.01 2.47 -3.09
C ASP A 34 2.21 3.30 -1.82
N THR A 35 3.40 3.25 -1.23
CA THR A 35 3.73 4.01 -0.02
C THR A 35 4.51 5.29 -0.33
N ASP A 36 4.65 5.64 -1.61
CA ASP A 36 5.30 6.88 -2.00
C ASP A 36 4.33 8.02 -1.72
N SER A 37 4.60 8.76 -0.65
CA SER A 37 3.74 9.86 -0.21
C SER A 37 3.97 11.12 -1.04
N GLY A 38 4.97 11.13 -1.94
CA GLY A 38 5.43 12.34 -2.61
C GLY A 38 5.96 13.42 -1.66
N GLU A 39 5.98 13.15 -0.34
CA GLU A 39 6.75 13.91 0.65
C GLU A 39 8.21 13.51 0.46
N ASP A 40 8.78 14.11 -0.57
CA ASP A 40 10.21 14.14 -0.87
C ASP A 40 10.88 14.93 0.27
N ASP A 41 11.14 14.25 1.40
CA ASP A 41 12.16 14.70 2.34
C ASP A 41 13.49 14.64 1.58
N GLU A 42 13.95 15.80 1.09
CA GLU A 42 15.10 16.08 0.22
C GLU A 42 16.48 15.55 0.69
N ASP A 43 16.55 14.59 1.62
CA ASP A 43 17.80 14.15 2.24
C ASP A 43 18.04 12.62 2.26
N THR A 44 17.23 11.81 1.57
CA THR A 44 17.52 10.37 1.44
C THR A 44 17.77 9.95 0.00
N PHE A 45 19.05 9.90 -0.39
CA PHE A 45 19.53 9.24 -1.60
C PHE A 45 19.18 7.73 -1.53
N GLY A 46 17.96 7.39 -1.96
CA GLY A 46 17.37 6.07 -1.75
C GLY A 46 15.84 6.06 -1.61
N SER A 47 15.13 7.10 -2.05
CA SER A 47 13.66 7.13 -2.15
C SER A 47 13.18 6.05 -3.13
N MET A 48 13.18 4.81 -2.66
CA MET A 48 12.63 3.67 -3.35
C MET A 48 11.14 3.73 -3.15
N SER A 49 10.40 4.18 -4.17
CA SER A 49 8.96 3.95 -4.26
C SER A 49 8.70 2.47 -3.95
N ALA A 50 8.18 2.21 -2.76
CA ALA A 50 8.03 0.86 -2.25
C ALA A 50 6.60 0.43 -2.50
N VAL A 51 6.43 -0.40 -3.52
CA VAL A 51 5.15 -1.02 -3.84
C VAL A 51 5.03 -2.32 -3.06
N PHE A 52 3.99 -2.44 -2.24
CA PHE A 52 3.73 -3.62 -1.43
C PHE A 52 2.52 -4.38 -1.95
N CYS A 53 2.65 -5.70 -2.07
CA CYS A 53 1.52 -6.60 -2.32
C CYS A 53 1.05 -7.17 -0.98
N CYS A 54 -0.19 -6.85 -0.58
CA CYS A 54 -0.76 -7.23 0.71
C CYS A 54 -2.12 -7.92 0.54
N ALA A 55 -2.45 -8.86 1.42
CA ALA A 55 -3.81 -9.39 1.52
C ALA A 55 -4.73 -8.42 2.28
N GLU A 56 -6.06 -8.59 2.13
CA GLU A 56 -7.04 -7.75 2.84
C GLU A 56 -6.82 -7.72 4.36
N GLU A 57 -6.46 -8.86 4.94
CA GLU A 57 -6.25 -9.02 6.39
C GLU A 57 -5.03 -8.27 6.92
N GLU A 58 -4.05 -7.98 6.05
CA GLU A 58 -2.83 -7.25 6.38
C GLU A 58 -3.01 -5.73 6.35
N LEU A 59 -4.14 -5.26 5.83
CA LEU A 59 -4.44 -3.85 5.67
C LEU A 59 -5.46 -3.36 6.70
N GLU A 60 -5.32 -2.09 7.09
CA GLU A 60 -6.24 -1.36 7.94
C GLU A 60 -6.67 -0.08 7.21
N LYS A 61 -7.98 0.22 7.22
CA LYS A 61 -8.49 1.47 6.65
C LYS A 61 -8.20 2.61 7.62
N VAL A 62 -7.66 3.70 7.09
CA VAL A 62 -7.38 4.95 7.83
C VAL A 62 -8.58 5.88 7.74
#